data_AF-A0A956BKE8-F1
#
_entry.id   AF-A0A956BKE8-F1
#
_cell.length_a   1.000
_cell.length_b   1.000
_cell.length_c   1.000
_cell.angle_alpha   90.00
_cell.angle_beta   90.00
_cell.angle_gamma   90.00
#
_symmetry.space_group_name_H-M   'P 1'
#
loop_
_entity.id
_entity.type
_entity.pdbx_description
1 polymer ?
#
loop_
_entity_poly.entity_id
_entity_poly.type
_entity_poly.pdbx_seq_one_letter_code
_entity_poly.pdbx_strand_id
1 'polypeptide(L)'
;MPFDHRAHVRMAWDAVATGGVLHALDVVPAALRALASPGRYHATLTWAWVLLVAERYRADEPWPAFEARCPELFERDLVARRYPSGQLASSGARGAFELPR
;
A
#
# COMPACT_ATOMS: atom_id res chain seq x y z
N MET A 1 -15.60 -8.04 9.38
CA MET A 1 -15.43 -8.32 7.94
C MET A 1 -13.94 -8.44 7.67
N PRO A 2 -13.47 -9.42 6.88
CA PRO A 2 -12.05 -9.55 6.63
C PRO A 2 -11.53 -8.27 5.98
N PHE A 3 -10.46 -7.71 6.54
CA PHE A 3 -9.79 -6.54 5.99
C PHE A 3 -9.10 -6.95 4.69
N ASP A 4 -9.82 -6.79 3.58
CA ASP A 4 -9.40 -7.23 2.26
C ASP A 4 -8.48 -6.21 1.58
N HIS A 5 -8.00 -6.53 0.38
CA HIS A 5 -7.08 -5.66 -0.36
C HIS A 5 -7.65 -4.24 -0.60
N ARG A 6 -8.94 -4.16 -0.93
CA ARG A 6 -9.64 -2.90 -1.18
C ARG A 6 -9.67 -2.01 0.07
N ALA A 7 -9.89 -2.60 1.24
CA ALA A 7 -9.85 -1.87 2.51
C ALA A 7 -8.44 -1.30 2.81
N HIS A 8 -7.37 -2.01 2.48
CA HIS A 8 -6.00 -1.49 2.61
C HIS A 8 -5.74 -0.30 1.67
N VAL A 9 -6.19 -0.38 0.41
CA VAL A 9 -6.06 0.73 -0.56
C VAL A 9 -6.86 1.94 -0.08
N ARG A 10 -8.08 1.74 0.43
CA ARG A 10 -8.91 2.81 1.00
C ARG A 10 -8.23 3.49 2.19
N MET A 11 -7.67 2.70 3.12
CA MET A 11 -6.95 3.23 4.27
C MET A 11 -5.75 4.10 3.85
N ALA A 12 -4.97 3.67 2.86
CA ALA A 12 -3.87 4.46 2.32
C ALA A 12 -4.39 5.76 1.66
N TRP A 13 -5.50 5.69 0.93
CA TRP A 13 -6.12 6.87 0.30
C TRP A 13 -6.59 7.89 1.34
N ASP A 14 -7.24 7.44 2.42
CA ASP A 14 -7.67 8.30 3.53
C ASP A 14 -6.47 8.96 4.23
N ALA A 15 -5.38 8.22 4.43
CA ALA A 15 -4.16 8.76 5.03
C ALA A 15 -3.52 9.83 4.13
N VAL A 16 -3.45 9.57 2.81
CA VAL A 16 -2.93 10.57 1.86
C VAL A 16 -3.84 11.81 1.82
N ALA A 17 -5.17 11.63 1.85
CA ALA A 17 -6.12 12.73 1.90
C ALA A 17 -5.99 13.58 3.17
N THR A 18 -5.64 12.95 4.29
CA THR A 18 -5.53 13.60 5.60
C THR A 18 -4.26 14.44 5.74
N GLY A 19 -3.11 13.93 5.27
CA GLY A 19 -1.82 14.58 5.54
C GLY A 19 -0.75 14.42 4.46
N GLY A 20 -1.13 13.99 3.26
CA GLY A 20 -0.21 13.73 2.16
C GLY A 20 0.62 12.46 2.33
N VAL A 21 1.55 12.24 1.40
CA VAL A 21 2.30 10.98 1.28
C VAL A 21 3.19 10.69 2.50
N LEU A 22 3.85 11.70 3.07
CA LEU A 22 4.74 11.50 4.22
C LEU A 22 3.97 11.08 5.46
N HIS A 23 2.79 11.67 5.68
CA HIS A 23 1.88 11.24 6.73
C HIS A 23 1.42 9.79 6.51
N ALA A 24 1.01 9.45 5.28
CA ALA A 24 0.58 8.09 4.94
C ALA A 24 1.69 7.04 5.15
N LEU A 25 2.94 7.38 4.84
CA LEU A 25 4.10 6.51 5.05
C LEU A 25 4.47 6.33 6.54
N ASP A 26 4.01 7.21 7.42
CA ASP A 26 4.17 7.05 8.87
C ASP A 26 3.02 6.20 9.46
N VAL A 27 1.78 6.59 9.19
CA VAL A 27 0.62 6.01 9.90
C VAL A 27 0.20 4.64 9.39
N VAL A 28 0.25 4.40 8.07
CA VAL A 28 -0.23 3.14 7.48
C VAL A 28 0.67 1.96 7.85
N PRO A 29 2.00 2.02 7.69
CA PRO A 29 2.90 0.96 8.14
C PRO A 29 2.76 0.65 9.63
N ALA A 30 2.67 1.68 10.48
CA ALA A 30 2.53 1.52 11.92
C ALA A 30 1.23 0.77 12.29
N ALA A 31 0.10 1.19 11.73
CA ALA A 31 -1.19 0.58 11.98
C ALA A 31 -1.27 -0.87 11.46
N LEU A 32 -0.82 -1.15 10.23
CA LEU A 32 -0.83 -2.52 9.70
C LEU A 32 0.12 -3.45 10.45
N ARG A 33 1.26 -2.94 10.92
CA ARG A 33 2.19 -3.73 11.74
C ARG A 33 1.60 -4.08 13.09
N ALA A 34 0.84 -3.18 13.72
CA ALA A 34 0.18 -3.42 15.00
C ALA A 34 -0.98 -4.43 14.89
N LEU A 35 -1.67 -4.47 13.75
CA LEU A 35 -2.81 -5.35 13.51
C LEU A 35 -2.42 -6.72 12.92
N ALA A 36 -1.25 -6.84 12.30
CA ALA A 36 -0.81 -8.07 11.66
C ALA A 36 -0.42 -9.14 12.69
N SER A 37 -0.86 -10.38 12.46
CA SER A 37 -0.30 -11.52 13.19
C SER A 37 1.21 -11.67 12.92
N PRO A 38 1.97 -12.31 13.83
CA PRO A 38 3.42 -12.51 13.65
C PRO A 38 3.77 -13.05 12.27
N GLY A 39 4.72 -12.40 11.61
CA GLY A 39 5.18 -12.78 10.28
C GLY A 39 4.25 -12.43 9.12
N ARG A 40 3.07 -11.83 9.34
CA ARG A 40 2.14 -11.43 8.27
C ARG A 40 2.40 -10.03 7.71
N TYR A 41 3.01 -9.14 8.49
CA TYR A 41 3.41 -7.82 8.02
C TYR A 41 4.52 -7.91 6.97
N HIS A 42 4.46 -7.04 5.96
CA HIS A 42 5.45 -6.95 4.89
C HIS A 42 5.71 -5.49 4.53
N ALA A 43 6.83 -4.94 5.00
CA ALA A 43 7.16 -3.52 4.86
C ALA A 43 7.15 -3.05 3.40
N THR A 44 7.81 -3.78 2.50
CA THR A 44 7.89 -3.39 1.09
C THR A 44 6.53 -3.31 0.41
N LEU A 45 5.65 -4.30 0.61
CA LEU A 45 4.30 -4.28 0.04
C LEU A 45 3.50 -3.09 0.57
N THR A 46 3.51 -2.86 1.89
CA THR A 46 2.77 -1.74 2.49
C THR A 46 3.22 -0.40 1.94
N TRP A 47 4.53 -0.14 1.90
CA TRP A 47 5.08 1.10 1.38
C TRP A 47 4.79 1.28 -0.12
N ALA A 48 4.98 0.23 -0.93
CA ALA A 48 4.69 0.27 -2.36
C ALA A 48 3.22 0.62 -2.62
N TRP A 49 2.27 0.07 -1.85
CA TRP A 49 0.87 0.41 -1.97
C TRP A 49 0.56 1.85 -1.58
N VAL A 50 1.14 2.36 -0.48
CA VAL A 50 0.99 3.77 -0.08
C VAL A 50 1.50 4.70 -1.18
N LEU A 51 2.67 4.42 -1.75
CA LEU A 51 3.26 5.22 -2.83
C LEU A 51 2.41 5.19 -4.11
N LEU A 52 1.91 4.03 -4.51
CA LEU A 52 1.03 3.89 -5.69
C LEU A 52 -0.29 4.65 -5.54
N VAL A 53 -0.85 4.65 -4.32
CA VAL A 53 -2.05 5.44 -4.00
C VAL A 53 -1.73 6.92 -4.02
N ALA A 54 -0.63 7.35 -3.40
CA ALA A 54 -0.22 8.75 -3.37
C ALA A 54 0.08 9.30 -4.77
N GLU A 55 0.72 8.52 -5.64
CA GLU A 55 0.98 8.86 -7.05
C GLU A 55 -0.32 9.16 -7.82
N ARG A 56 -1.40 8.42 -7.52
CA ARG A 56 -2.68 8.55 -8.19
C ARG A 56 -3.65 9.49 -7.48
N TYR A 57 -3.33 9.99 -6.30
CA TYR A 57 -4.24 10.79 -5.51
C TYR A 57 -4.56 12.13 -6.18
N ARG A 58 -5.82 12.55 -6.08
CA ARG A 58 -6.33 13.85 -6.53
C ARG A 58 -7.20 14.44 -5.42
N ALA A 59 -6.94 15.67 -5.02
CA ALA A 59 -7.59 16.28 -3.86
C ALA A 59 -9.10 16.54 -4.06
N ASP A 60 -9.51 16.77 -5.30
CA ASP A 60 -10.89 17.05 -5.72
C ASP A 60 -11.67 15.79 -6.11
N GLU A 61 -11.07 14.61 -5.96
CA GLU A 61 -11.66 13.35 -6.39
C GLU A 61 -12.21 12.55 -5.20
N PRO A 62 -13.51 12.23 -5.15
CA PRO A 62 -14.05 11.35 -4.14
C PRO A 62 -13.64 9.89 -4.41
N TRP A 63 -13.58 9.08 -3.37
CA TRP A 63 -13.12 7.70 -3.46
C TRP A 63 -13.80 6.81 -4.52
N PRO A 64 -15.14 6.83 -4.70
CA PRO A 64 -15.75 6.05 -5.78
C PRO A 64 -15.20 6.40 -7.17
N ALA A 65 -14.83 7.67 -7.39
CA ALA A 65 -14.21 8.11 -8.64
C ALA A 65 -12.73 7.68 -8.73
N PHE A 66 -11.97 7.81 -7.64
CA PHE A 66 -10.59 7.30 -7.56
C PHE A 66 -10.51 5.82 -7.91
N GLU A 67 -11.40 5.04 -7.31
CA GLU A 67 -11.48 3.61 -7.50
C GLU A 67 -11.86 3.21 -8.92
N ALA A 68 -12.83 3.89 -9.52
CA ALA A 68 -13.22 3.67 -10.91
C ALA A 68 -12.10 4.04 -11.89
N ARG A 69 -11.30 5.07 -11.58
CA ARG A 69 -10.19 5.54 -12.41
C ARG A 69 -8.92 4.69 -12.27
N CYS A 70 -8.73 4.04 -11.12
CA CYS A 70 -7.51 3.27 -10.80
C CYS A 70 -7.81 1.79 -10.56
N PRO A 71 -8.50 1.09 -11.49
CA PRO A 71 -8.91 -0.30 -11.29
C PRO A 71 -7.71 -1.24 -11.06
N GLU A 72 -6.55 -0.91 -11.62
CA GLU A 72 -5.33 -1.70 -11.47
C GLU A 72 -4.83 -1.75 -10.02
N LEU A 73 -5.13 -0.74 -9.19
CA LEU A 73 -4.72 -0.74 -7.78
C LEU A 73 -5.41 -1.85 -6.98
N PHE A 74 -6.48 -2.44 -7.51
CA PHE A 74 -7.20 -3.52 -6.85
C PHE A 74 -6.74 -4.91 -7.33
N GLU A 75 -5.81 -4.96 -8.28
CA GLU A 75 -5.10 -6.17 -8.68
C GLU A 75 -4.00 -6.48 -7.65
N ARG A 76 -4.17 -7.58 -6.90
CA ARG A 76 -3.29 -7.93 -5.78
C ARG A 76 -1.83 -8.17 -6.17
N ASP A 77 -1.58 -8.53 -7.42
CA ASP A 77 -0.27 -8.81 -7.99
C ASP A 77 0.39 -7.58 -8.63
N LEU A 78 -0.27 -6.42 -8.68
CA LEU A 78 0.25 -5.19 -9.28
C LEU A 78 1.65 -4.82 -8.77
N VAL A 79 1.86 -4.88 -7.45
CA VAL A 79 3.18 -4.63 -6.84
C VAL A 79 4.15 -5.73 -7.22
N ALA A 80 3.74 -7.00 -7.16
CA ALA A 80 4.61 -8.14 -7.46
C ALA A 80 5.18 -8.10 -8.89
N ARG A 81 4.39 -7.65 -9.87
CA ARG A 81 4.82 -7.48 -11.27
C ARG A 81 5.94 -6.44 -11.46
N ARG A 82 6.17 -5.56 -10.48
CA ARG A 82 7.24 -4.55 -10.51
C ARG A 82 8.56 -5.03 -9.90
N TYR A 83 8.57 -6.19 -9.23
CA TYR A 83 9.76 -6.70 -8.57
C TYR A 83 10.31 -7.92 -9.30
N PRO A 84 11.65 -8.06 -9.41
CA PRO A 84 12.29 -9.30 -9.79
C PRO A 84 11.78 -10.49 -8.95
N SER A 85 11.72 -11.67 -9.59
CA SER A 85 11.29 -12.90 -8.93
C SER A 85 12.12 -13.15 -7.66
N GLY A 86 11.44 -13.46 -6.57
CA GLY A 86 12.08 -13.76 -5.28
C GLY A 86 12.49 -12.56 -4.44
N GLN A 87 12.55 -11.33 -4.98
CA GLN A 87 12.94 -10.16 -4.17
C GLN A 87 11.96 -9.91 -3.02
N LEU A 88 10.65 -9.95 -3.31
CA LEU A 88 9.60 -9.79 -2.29
C LEU A 88 9.56 -10.94 -1.29
N ALA A 89 10.14 -12.11 -1.60
CA ALA A 89 10.20 -13.21 -0.65
C ALA A 89 11.32 -13.05 0.39
N SER A 90 12.24 -12.10 0.20
CA SER A 90 13.39 -11.89 1.07
C SER A 90 12.98 -11.39 2.46
N SER A 91 13.76 -11.76 3.49
CA SER A 91 13.58 -11.22 4.84
C SER A 91 13.77 -9.70 4.89
N GLY A 92 14.67 -9.16 4.05
CA GLY A 92 14.90 -7.73 3.87
C GLY A 92 13.64 -7.00 3.44
N ALA A 93 12.99 -7.45 2.37
CA ALA A 93 11.77 -6.85 1.84
C ALA A 93 10.58 -6.91 2.81
N ARG A 94 10.54 -7.93 3.68
CA ARG A 94 9.54 -8.02 4.76
C ARG A 94 9.80 -7.04 5.89
N GLY A 95 11.07 -6.82 6.24
CA GLY A 95 11.49 -5.99 7.38
C GLY A 95 11.58 -4.49 7.09
N ALA A 96 12.00 -4.13 5.87
CA ALA A 96 12.17 -2.75 5.42
C ALA A 96 11.68 -2.58 3.96
N PHE A 97 11.44 -1.34 3.54
CA PHE A 97 11.11 -1.05 2.15
C PHE A 97 12.35 -1.23 1.27
N GLU A 98 12.23 -2.06 0.24
CA GLU A 98 13.23 -2.19 -0.81
C GLU A 98 12.68 -1.66 -2.14
N LEU A 99 13.50 -0.90 -2.86
CA LEU A 99 13.19 -0.53 -4.24
C LEU A 99 13.28 -1.75 -5.18
N PRO A 100 12.49 -1.79 -6.27
CA PRO A 100 12.75 -2.68 -7.38
C PRO A 100 14.17 -2.51 -7.90
N ARG A 101 14.83 -3.61 -8.27
CA ARG A 101 16.17 -3.62 -8.86
C ARG A 101 16.12 -3.90 -10.37
#